data_AF-A0A7G8EL11-F1
#
_entry.id   AF-A0A7G8EL11-F1
#
_cell.length_a   1.000
_cell.length_b   1.000
_cell.length_c   1.000
_cell.angle_alpha   90.00
_cell.angle_beta   90.00
_cell.angle_gamma   90.00
#
_symmetry.space_group_name_H-M   'P 1'
#
loop_
_entity.id
_entity.type
_entity.pdbx_description
1 polymer ?
#
loop_
_entity_poly.entity_id
_entity_poly.type
_entity_poly.pdbx_seq_one_letter_code
_entity_poly.pdbx_strand_id
1 'polypeptide(L)' 'MVPPPRMPIASSAWRRRHLELCWLLDCDIDPLILRARLLHRYQAEALARCIEQELLPIV' A
#
# COMPACT_ATOMS: atom_id res chain seq x y z
N MET A 1 18.21 19.38 -0.48
CA MET A 1 17.27 18.24 -0.35
C MET A 1 15.91 18.73 -0.79
N VAL A 2 15.39 18.23 -1.91
CA VAL A 2 14.02 18.55 -2.35
C VAL A 2 13.06 17.77 -1.45
N PRO A 3 12.13 18.41 -0.72
CA PRO A 3 11.17 17.69 0.09
C PRO A 3 10.32 16.78 -0.80
N PRO A 4 9.95 15.57 -0.34
CA PRO A 4 9.05 14.72 -1.10
C PRO A 4 7.77 15.51 -1.40
N PRO A 5 7.19 15.41 -2.60
CA PRO A 5 5.97 16.13 -2.94
C PRO A 5 4.93 15.78 -1.87
N ARG A 6 4.43 16.81 -1.17
CA ARG A 6 3.30 16.66 -0.25
C ARG A 6 2.12 16.23 -1.09
N MET A 7 1.85 14.93 -1.13
CA MET A 7 0.60 14.42 -1.69
C MET A 7 -0.53 15.16 -0.98
N PRO A 8 -1.47 15.80 -1.70
CA PRO A 8 -2.65 16.35 -1.06
C PRO A 8 -3.27 15.22 -0.24
N ILE A 9 -3.71 15.52 0.99
CA ILE A 9 -4.46 14.56 1.81
C ILE A 9 -5.70 14.22 0.98
N ALA A 10 -5.60 13.14 0.19
CA ALA A 10 -6.65 12.77 -0.70
C ALA A 10 -7.88 12.52 0.16
N SER A 11 -8.95 13.25 -0.14
CA SER A 11 -10.24 13.03 0.48
C SER A 11 -10.55 11.54 0.42
N SER A 12 -11.22 11.00 1.44
CA SER A 12 -11.53 9.56 1.48
C SER A 12 -12.25 9.09 0.20
N ALA A 13 -12.95 9.99 -0.49
CA ALA A 13 -13.56 9.78 -1.80
C ALA A 13 -12.55 9.58 -2.93
N TRP A 14 -11.49 10.40 -3.01
CA TRP A 14 -10.44 10.23 -4.03
C TRP A 14 -9.67 8.92 -3.84
N ARG A 15 -9.35 8.56 -2.58
CA ARG A 15 -8.71 7.26 -2.28
C ARG A 15 -9.57 6.08 -2.67
N ARG A 16 -10.88 6.13 -2.38
CA ARG A 16 -11.83 5.09 -2.80
C ARG A 16 -11.92 4.97 -4.32
N ARG A 17 -12.07 6.10 -5.03
CA ARG A 17 -12.14 6.09 -6.50
C ARG A 17 -10.85 5.61 -7.15
N HIS A 18 -9.70 5.95 -6.58
CA HIS A 18 -8.42 5.44 -7.07
C HIS A 18 -8.30 3.92 -6.87
N LEU A 19 -8.74 3.39 -5.72
CA LEU A 19 -8.80 1.95 -5.48
C LEU A 19 -9.79 1.24 -6.41
N GLU A 20 -10.99 1.81 -6.64
CA GLU A 20 -11.97 1.29 -7.60
C GLU A 20 -11.40 1.24 -9.02
N LEU A 21 -10.64 2.25 -9.42
CA LEU A 21 -9.97 2.27 -10.73
C LEU A 21 -8.85 1.23 -10.80
N CYS A 22 -8.02 1.09 -9.77
CA CYS A 22 -7.03 0.01 -9.72
C CYS A 22 -7.69 -1.37 -9.78
N TRP A 23 -8.83 -1.55 -9.10
CA TRP A 23 -9.62 -2.78 -9.14
C TRP A 23 -10.17 -3.08 -10.53
N LEU A 24 -10.69 -2.07 -11.24
CA LEU A 24 -11.17 -2.19 -12.62
C LEU A 24 -10.04 -2.46 -13.63
N LEU A 25 -8.81 -2.12 -13.30
CA LEU A 25 -7.64 -2.29 -14.17
C LEU A 25 -6.98 -3.66 -13.97
N ASP A 26 -7.64 -4.62 -13.30
CA ASP A 26 -7.05 -5.90 -12.89
C ASP A 26 -5.65 -5.70 -12.28
N CYS A 27 -5.47 -4.65 -11.48
CA CYS A 27 -4.29 -4.55 -10.64
C CYS A 27 -4.43 -5.62 -9.58
N ASP A 28 -4.02 -6.84 -9.91
CA ASP A 28 -3.92 -8.02 -9.05
C ASP A 28 -2.76 -7.87 -8.07
N ILE A 29 -2.67 -6.68 -7.46
CA ILE A 29 -1.75 -6.42 -6.38
C ILE A 29 -2.42 -6.95 -5.14
N ASP A 30 -1.84 -8.00 -4.58
CA ASP A 30 -2.28 -8.62 -3.35
C ASP A 30 -2.53 -7.54 -2.26
N PRO A 31 -3.71 -7.52 -1.62
CA PRO A 31 -4.01 -6.63 -0.51
C PRO A 31 -2.95 -6.64 0.61
N LEU A 32 -2.27 -7.77 0.84
CA LEU A 32 -1.15 -7.88 1.77
C LEU A 32 0.07 -7.09 1.31
N ILE A 33 0.38 -7.05 0.01
CA ILE A 33 1.46 -6.21 -0.54
C ILE A 33 1.14 -4.72 -0.30
N LEU A 34 -0.11 -4.31 -0.53
CA LEU A 34 -0.54 -2.94 -0.23
C LEU A 34 -0.44 -2.61 1.27
N ARG A 35 -0.80 -3.56 2.13
CA ARG A 35 -0.72 -3.43 3.59
C ARG A 35 0.72 -3.34 4.09
N ALA A 36 1.63 -4.16 3.59
CA ALA A 36 3.06 -4.08 3.92
C ALA A 36 3.64 -2.71 3.55
N ARG A 37 3.36 -2.24 2.32
CA ARG A 37 3.77 -0.89 1.87
C ARG A 37 3.21 0.22 2.75
N LEU A 38 1.97 0.10 3.20
CA LEU A 38 1.36 1.07 4.12
C LEU A 38 2.09 1.09 5.47
N LEU A 39 2.38 -0.08 6.05
CA LEU A 39 3.07 -0.20 7.34
C LEU A 39 4.49 0.38 7.29
N HIS A 40 5.22 0.15 6.19
CA HIS A 40 6.52 0.80 5.93
C HIS A 40 6.42 2.33 5.91
N ARG A 41 5.40 2.88 5.24
CA ARG A 41 5.15 4.34 5.23
C ARG A 41 4.86 4.91 6.61
N TYR A 42 4.30 4.11 7.52
CA TYR A 42 4.06 4.49 8.91
C TYR A 42 5.20 4.11 9.87
N GLN A 43 6.35 3.62 9.36
CA GLN A 43 7.49 3.17 10.16
C GLN A 43 7.11 2.04 11.16
N ALA A 44 6.08 1.26 10.85
CA ALA A 44 5.59 0.15 11.66
C ALA A 44 6.31 -1.15 11.28
N GLU A 45 7.65 -1.15 11.41
CA GLU A 45 8.55 -2.17 10.86
C GLU A 45 8.24 -3.60 11.33
N ALA A 46 7.94 -3.79 12.62
CA ALA A 46 7.64 -5.12 13.16
C ALA A 46 6.41 -5.75 12.49
N LEU A 47 5.36 -4.95 12.29
CA LEU A 47 4.13 -5.41 11.64
C LEU A 47 4.32 -5.59 10.13
N ALA A 48 5.12 -4.73 9.49
CA ALA A 48 5.45 -4.85 8.08
C ALA A 48 6.15 -6.19 7.81
N ARG A 49 7.16 -6.53 8.62
CA ARG A 49 7.90 -7.80 8.51
C ARG A 49 7.02 -9.02 8.69
N CYS A 50 6.04 -8.98 9.60
CA CYS A 50 5.08 -10.09 9.75
C CYS A 50 4.26 -10.31 8.48
N ILE A 51 3.75 -9.24 7.85
CA ILE A 51 2.99 -9.35 6.59
C ILE A 51 3.89 -9.87 5.45
N GLU A 52 5.15 -9.42 5.40
CA GLU A 52 6.11 -9.86 4.39
C GLU A 52 6.43 -11.36 4.48
N GLN A 53 6.43 -11.94 5.69
CA GLN A 53 6.63 -13.37 5.89
C GLN A 53 5.48 -14.20 5.30
N GLU A 54 4.24 -13.72 5.38
CA GLU A 54 3.07 -14.38 4.78
C GLU A 54 3.07 -14.30 3.24
N LEU A 55 3.76 -13.29 2.67
CA LEU A 55 3.89 -13.07 1.24
C LEU A 55 5.03 -13.87 0.60
N LEU A 56 5.82 -14.59 1.39
CA LEU A 56 6.91 -15.40 0.84
C LEU A 56 6.33 -16.49 -0.06
N PRO A 57 6.92 -16.72 -1.26
CA PRO A 57 6.48 -17.77 -2.15
C PRO A 57 6.63 -19.13 -1.46
N ILE A 58 5.65 -20.01 -1.67
CA ILE A 58 5.77 -21.43 -1.33
C ILE A 58 6.75 -22.02 -2.35
N VAL A 59 7.93 -22.41 -1.86
CA VAL A 59 9.02 -23.02 -2.63
C VAL A 59 8.64 -24.38 -3.20
#